data_AF-A0AAU6WLK4-F1
#
_entry.id   AF-A0AAU6WLK4-F1
#
_cell.length_a   1.000
_cell.length_b   1.000
_cell.length_c   1.000
_cell.angle_alpha   90.00
_cell.angle_beta   90.00
_cell.angle_gamma   90.00
#
_symmetry.space_group_name_H-M   'P 1'
#
loop_
_entity.id
_entity.type
_entity.pdbx_description
1 polymer ?
#
loop_
_entity_poly.entity_id
_entity_poly.type
_entity_poly.pdbx_seq_one_letter_code
_entity_poly.pdbx_strand_id
1 'polypeptide(L)'
;MQEFRRMLRENKFGSKISFAEETAYPAGVLAQPHIKLQISRNVDSNFYANDKFPHIMFVADKNLKRIGIHLDTIFQNGSGTAVLKPDFYTLETLDEDSIEREIVDALEKILVNR
;
A
#
# COMPACT_ATOMS: atom_id res chain seq x y z
N MET A 1 1.22 13.89 -2.41
CA MET A 1 1.36 12.72 -3.32
C MET A 1 2.27 12.93 -4.54
N GLN A 2 2.20 14.05 -5.25
CA GLN A 2 3.02 14.26 -6.46
C GLN A 2 4.52 14.46 -6.12
N GLU A 3 4.82 15.23 -5.08
CA GLU A 3 6.18 15.38 -4.53
C GLU A 3 6.74 14.05 -4.01
N PHE A 4 5.90 13.26 -3.36
CA PHE A 4 6.27 11.93 -2.89
C PHE A 4 6.68 10.98 -4.05
N ARG A 5 5.92 10.97 -5.15
CA ARG A 5 6.30 10.22 -6.36
C ARG A 5 7.63 10.73 -6.96
N ARG A 6 7.88 12.04 -6.91
CA ARG A 6 9.14 12.65 -7.36
C ARG A 6 10.31 12.15 -6.51
N MET A 7 10.20 12.18 -5.18
CA MET A 7 11.23 11.70 -4.25
C MET A 7 11.57 10.23 -4.47
N LEU A 8 10.56 9.36 -4.62
CA LEU A 8 10.78 7.94 -4.90
C LEU A 8 11.56 7.74 -6.20
N ARG A 9 11.19 8.47 -7.26
CA ARG A 9 11.87 8.38 -8.57
C ARG A 9 13.30 8.90 -8.54
N GLU A 10 13.56 10.01 -7.83
CA GLU A 10 14.92 10.53 -7.60
C GLU A 10 15.81 9.48 -6.93
N ASN A 11 15.25 8.68 -6.02
CA ASN A 11 15.91 7.57 -5.34
C ASN A 11 15.84 6.22 -6.10
N LYS A 12 15.50 6.25 -7.40
CA LYS A 12 15.46 5.06 -8.30
C LYS A 12 14.39 4.02 -7.95
N PHE A 13 13.31 4.43 -7.28
CA PHE A 13 12.15 3.59 -7.06
C PHE A 13 10.99 3.94 -8.01
N GLY A 14 10.33 2.90 -8.53
CA GLY A 14 9.05 3.02 -9.21
C GLY A 14 7.91 3.04 -8.20
N SER A 15 6.81 3.74 -8.51
CA SER A 15 5.59 3.69 -7.69
C SER A 15 4.31 3.78 -8.51
N LYS A 16 3.25 3.16 -7.99
CA LYS A 16 1.88 3.26 -8.52
C LYS A 16 0.90 3.44 -7.38
N ILE A 17 -0.07 4.32 -7.57
CA ILE A 17 -1.21 4.46 -6.66
C ILE A 17 -2.44 4.03 -7.45
N SER A 18 -3.23 3.12 -6.89
CA SER A 18 -4.49 2.66 -7.44
C SER A 18 -5.61 2.82 -6.42
N PHE A 19 -6.78 3.13 -6.94
CA PHE A 19 -8.02 3.29 -6.18
C PHE A 19 -9.00 2.23 -6.66
N ALA A 20 -9.67 1.58 -5.72
CA ALA A 20 -10.73 0.61 -5.97
C ALA A 20 -11.94 1.02 -5.13
N GLU A 21 -13.01 1.46 -5.77
CA GLU A 21 -14.22 1.93 -5.08
C GLU A 21 -15.21 0.78 -4.83
N GLU A 22 -15.25 -0.19 -5.75
CA GLU A 22 -15.92 -1.49 -5.66
C GLU A 22 -15.42 -2.34 -6.84
N THR A 23 -14.93 -3.56 -6.61
CA THR A 23 -14.25 -4.35 -7.65
C THR A 23 -14.75 -5.79 -7.75
N ALA A 24 -14.55 -6.35 -8.95
CA ALA A 24 -15.00 -7.64 -9.45
C ALA A 24 -14.50 -8.90 -8.71
N TYR A 25 -13.84 -8.76 -7.55
CA TYR A 25 -13.29 -9.88 -6.80
C TYR A 25 -14.33 -10.44 -5.81
N PRO A 26 -14.57 -11.76 -5.79
CA PRO A 26 -15.64 -12.34 -4.99
C PRO A 26 -15.34 -12.41 -3.49
N ALA A 27 -14.06 -12.32 -3.07
CA ALA A 27 -13.66 -12.42 -1.66
C ALA A 27 -12.27 -11.84 -1.39
N GLY A 28 -11.98 -11.55 -0.12
CA GLY A 28 -10.68 -11.13 0.39
C GLY A 28 -10.47 -9.61 0.45
N VAL A 29 -9.29 -9.19 0.88
CA VAL A 29 -8.96 -7.77 1.13
C VAL A 29 -9.08 -6.90 -0.14
N LEU A 30 -8.81 -7.48 -1.31
CA LEU A 30 -8.92 -6.79 -2.60
C LEU A 30 -10.35 -6.58 -3.08
N ALA A 31 -11.33 -7.30 -2.50
CA ALA A 31 -12.76 -7.13 -2.79
C ALA A 31 -13.37 -5.92 -2.05
N GLN A 32 -12.68 -5.43 -1.02
CA GLN A 32 -13.10 -4.23 -0.28
C GLN A 32 -12.60 -2.97 -0.99
N PRO A 33 -13.30 -1.83 -0.85
CA PRO A 33 -12.78 -0.56 -1.34
C PRO A 33 -11.44 -0.25 -0.69
N HIS A 34 -10.47 0.17 -1.48
CA HIS A 34 -9.13 0.42 -0.98
C HIS A 34 -8.34 1.42 -1.82
N ILE A 35 -7.35 2.02 -1.17
CA ILE A 35 -6.29 2.79 -1.81
C ILE A 35 -5.01 2.00 -1.61
N LYS A 36 -4.32 1.68 -2.70
CA LYS A 36 -3.07 0.90 -2.67
C LYS A 36 -1.93 1.71 -3.27
N LEU A 37 -0.83 1.81 -2.54
CA LEU A 37 0.46 2.36 -2.98
C LEU A 37 1.44 1.21 -3.16
N GLN A 38 1.80 0.91 -4.41
CA GLN A 38 2.79 -0.10 -4.78
C GLN A 38 4.15 0.55 -5.04
N ILE A 39 5.22 -0.19 -4.73
CA ILE A 39 6.60 0.26 -4.81
C ILE A 39 7.45 -0.78 -5.53
N SER A 40 8.37 -0.32 -6.37
CA SER A 40 9.35 -1.17 -7.05
C SER A 40 10.76 -0.62 -6.92
N ARG A 41 11.77 -1.52 -6.86
CA ARG A 41 13.19 -1.17 -6.99
C ARG A 41 13.60 -0.81 -8.43
N ASN A 42 12.69 -0.92 -9.39
CA ASN A 42 12.90 -0.51 -10.76
C ASN A 42 11.90 0.60 -11.11
N VAL A 43 12.43 1.76 -11.51
CA VAL A 43 11.65 2.93 -11.93
C VAL A 43 10.73 2.60 -13.10
N ASP A 44 11.18 1.74 -14.01
CA ASP A 44 10.48 1.38 -15.25
C ASP A 44 9.64 0.11 -15.10
N SER A 45 9.36 -0.30 -13.85
CA SER A 45 8.52 -1.46 -13.60
C SER A 45 7.15 -1.34 -14.25
N ASN A 46 6.77 -2.39 -14.99
CA ASN A 46 5.45 -2.48 -15.57
C ASN A 46 4.42 -2.94 -14.52
N PHE A 47 3.89 -1.98 -13.76
CA PHE A 47 2.83 -2.19 -12.77
C PHE A 47 1.46 -2.59 -13.36
N TYR A 48 1.33 -2.69 -14.69
CA TYR A 48 0.12 -3.17 -15.36
C TYR A 48 0.22 -4.65 -15.74
N ALA A 49 1.43 -5.14 -16.02
CA ALA A 49 1.69 -6.55 -16.33
C ALA A 49 1.93 -7.41 -15.08
N ASN A 50 2.27 -6.80 -13.95
CA ASN A 50 2.52 -7.50 -12.69
C ASN A 50 1.85 -6.79 -11.51
N ASP A 51 1.10 -7.55 -10.73
CA ASP A 51 0.42 -7.10 -9.49
C ASP A 51 1.33 -7.25 -8.26
N LYS A 52 2.33 -8.14 -8.33
CA LYS A 52 3.16 -8.57 -7.19
C LYS A 52 4.28 -7.58 -6.90
N PHE A 53 3.90 -6.44 -6.34
CA PHE A 53 4.82 -5.44 -5.80
C PHE A 53 4.52 -5.20 -4.32
N PRO A 54 5.56 -4.95 -3.49
CA PRO A 54 5.38 -4.46 -2.14
C PRO A 54 4.45 -3.26 -2.13
N HIS A 55 3.59 -3.20 -1.13
CA HIS A 55 2.59 -2.16 -1.06
C HIS A 55 2.11 -1.90 0.36
N ILE A 56 1.64 -0.67 0.56
CA ILE A 56 0.73 -0.33 1.65
C ILE A 56 -0.66 -0.13 1.04
N MET A 57 -1.68 -0.64 1.71
CA MET A 57 -3.06 -0.54 1.28
C MET A 57 -3.96 -0.16 2.45
N PHE A 58 -4.70 0.92 2.29
CA PHE A 58 -5.75 1.36 3.21
C PHE A 58 -7.07 0.78 2.72
N VAL A 59 -7.69 -0.05 3.55
CA VAL A 59 -8.84 -0.87 3.19
C VAL A 59 -10.04 -0.44 4.02
N ALA A 60 -11.11 -0.02 3.35
CA ALA A 60 -12.35 0.37 4.01
C ALA A 60 -13.25 -0.85 4.22
N ASP A 61 -13.31 -1.35 5.46
CA ASP A 61 -14.29 -2.35 5.84
C ASP A 61 -15.65 -1.68 6.10
N LYS A 62 -16.55 -1.81 5.13
CA LYS A 62 -17.91 -1.24 5.19
C LYS A 62 -18.75 -1.83 6.33
N ASN A 63 -18.53 -3.10 6.68
CA ASN A 63 -19.33 -3.79 7.68
C ASN A 63 -18.95 -3.36 9.09
N LEU A 64 -17.65 -3.20 9.34
CA LEU A 64 -17.12 -2.81 10.64
C LEU A 64 -16.95 -1.30 10.80
N LYS A 65 -17.15 -0.52 9.73
CA LYS A 65 -16.90 0.94 9.65
C LYS A 65 -15.48 1.31 10.08
N ARG A 66 -14.51 0.53 9.58
CA ARG A 66 -13.09 0.66 9.94
C ARG A 66 -12.22 0.78 8.69
N ILE A 67 -11.08 1.40 8.86
CA ILE A 67 -10.02 1.48 7.86
C ILE A 67 -8.86 0.63 8.38
N GLY A 68 -8.66 -0.53 7.76
CA GLY A 68 -7.54 -1.42 8.03
C GLY A 68 -6.33 -1.06 7.16
N ILE A 69 -5.13 -1.36 7.64
CA ILE A 69 -3.90 -1.16 6.88
C ILE A 69 -3.28 -2.52 6.58
N HIS A 70 -3.21 -2.86 5.31
CA HIS A 70 -2.52 -4.04 4.81
C HIS A 70 -1.15 -3.65 4.29
N LEU A 71 -0.10 -4.26 4.84
CA LEU A 71 1.28 -4.05 4.43
C LEU A 71 1.83 -5.34 3.82
N ASP A 72 2.38 -5.23 2.63
CA ASP A 72 3.13 -6.29 1.96
C ASP A 72 4.54 -5.78 1.64
N THR A 73 5.54 -6.48 2.18
CA THR A 73 6.96 -6.14 1.97
C THR A 73 7.66 -7.05 0.95
N ILE A 74 6.95 -7.97 0.29
CA ILE A 74 7.56 -9.00 -0.54
C ILE A 74 7.88 -8.45 -1.94
N PHE A 75 9.17 -8.31 -2.26
CA PHE A 75 9.61 -8.09 -3.64
C PHE A 75 9.56 -9.41 -4.43
N GLN A 76 9.41 -9.36 -5.76
CA GLN A 76 9.59 -10.54 -6.60
C GLN A 76 10.96 -11.17 -6.31
N ASN A 77 10.96 -12.43 -5.86
CA ASN A 77 12.11 -13.23 -5.43
C ASN A 77 12.70 -12.90 -4.03
N GLY A 78 12.02 -12.09 -3.21
CA GLY A 78 12.42 -11.82 -1.82
C GLY A 78 11.61 -12.63 -0.80
N SER A 79 12.15 -12.78 0.41
CA SER A 79 11.37 -13.17 1.60
C SER A 79 10.77 -11.91 2.24
N GLY A 80 9.49 -11.94 2.61
CA GLY A 80 8.84 -10.84 3.30
C GLY A 80 7.54 -11.29 3.95
N THR A 81 6.83 -10.35 4.58
CA THR A 81 5.57 -10.62 5.25
C THR A 81 4.48 -9.77 4.62
N ALA A 82 3.38 -10.42 4.22
CA ALA A 82 2.12 -9.76 3.92
C ALA A 82 1.25 -9.90 5.15
N VAL A 83 0.88 -8.78 5.78
CA VAL A 83 0.11 -8.81 7.01
C VAL A 83 -0.83 -7.61 7.10
N LEU A 84 -2.05 -7.88 7.57
CA LEU A 84 -2.94 -6.83 8.05
C LEU A 84 -2.41 -6.36 9.41
N LYS A 85 -2.19 -5.05 9.57
CA LYS A 85 -1.84 -4.49 10.88
C LYS A 85 -2.99 -4.73 11.86
N PRO A 86 -2.69 -5.01 13.14
CA PRO A 86 -3.72 -5.22 14.16
C PRO A 86 -4.49 -3.93 14.46
N ASP A 87 -3.84 -2.78 14.30
CA ASP A 87 -4.43 -1.47 14.47
C ASP A 87 -5.34 -1.11 13.30
N PHE A 88 -6.44 -0.44 13.62
CA PHE A 88 -7.41 0.04 12.66
C PHE A 88 -7.80 1.48 12.99
N TYR A 89 -8.26 2.19 11.97
CA TYR A 89 -8.76 3.55 12.09
C TYR A 89 -10.26 3.61 11.83
N THR A 90 -10.88 4.72 12.20
CA THR A 90 -12.20 5.13 11.73
C THR A 90 -12.07 6.43 10.93
N LEU A 91 -13.15 6.89 10.31
CA LEU A 91 -13.17 8.20 9.66
C LEU A 91 -12.86 9.36 10.63
N GLU A 92 -13.10 9.15 11.93
CA GLU A 92 -12.91 10.16 12.97
C GLU A 92 -11.46 10.17 13.50
N THR A 93 -10.75 9.04 13.39
CA THR A 93 -9.40 8.88 13.94
C THR A 93 -8.31 8.85 12.87
N LEU A 94 -8.67 8.79 11.59
CA LEU A 94 -7.73 8.84 10.48
C LEU A 94 -7.52 10.29 10.04
N ASP A 95 -6.50 10.93 10.60
CA ASP A 95 -6.03 12.25 10.17
C ASP A 95 -4.85 12.16 9.20
N GLU A 96 -4.47 13.30 8.62
CA GLU A 96 -3.37 13.41 7.65
C GLU A 96 -2.03 12.97 8.27
N ASP A 97 -1.76 13.38 9.51
CA ASP A 97 -0.54 13.01 10.25
C ASP A 97 -0.43 11.49 10.45
N SER A 98 -1.54 10.83 10.76
CA SER A 98 -1.59 9.37 10.90
C SER A 98 -1.39 8.67 9.56
N ILE A 99 -1.96 9.19 8.48
CA ILE A 99 -1.76 8.65 7.12
C ILE A 99 -0.28 8.78 6.73
N GLU A 100 0.32 9.94 6.93
CA GLU A 100 1.73 10.17 6.60
C GLU A 100 2.63 9.24 7.39
N ARG A 101 2.43 9.12 8.70
CA ARG A 101 3.18 8.19 9.56
C ARG A 101 3.08 6.75 9.06
N GLU A 102 1.88 6.28 8.73
CA GLU A 102 1.67 4.92 8.23
C GLU A 102 2.37 4.67 6.89
N ILE A 103 2.35 5.65 5.99
CA ILE A 103 3.06 5.58 4.72
C ILE A 103 4.58 5.52 4.96
N VAL A 104 5.12 6.38 5.84
CA VAL A 104 6.56 6.43 6.15
C VAL A 104 7.03 5.12 6.79
N ASP A 105 6.31 4.61 7.79
CA ASP A 105 6.64 3.36 8.47
C ASP A 105 6.62 2.16 7.50
N ALA A 106 5.63 2.12 6.59
CA ALA A 106 5.54 1.09 5.58
C ALA A 106 6.69 1.19 4.57
N LEU A 107 7.07 2.40 4.16
CA LEU A 107 8.19 2.62 3.27
C LEU A 107 9.49 2.15 3.88
N GLU A 108 9.76 2.51 5.14
CA GLU A 108 10.95 2.05 5.84
C GLU A 108 11.00 0.52 5.85
N LYS A 109 9.89 -0.13 6.22
CA LYS A 109 9.80 -1.61 6.22
C LYS A 109 10.00 -2.22 4.83
N ILE A 110 9.41 -1.63 3.79
CA ILE A 110 9.55 -2.11 2.41
C ILE A 110 10.98 -1.91 1.93
N LEU A 111 11.58 -0.74 2.14
CA LEU A 111 12.89 -0.40 1.59
C LEU A 111 14.05 -1.02 2.38
N VAL A 112 13.88 -1.26 3.68
CA VAL A 112 14.90 -1.86 4.56
C VAL A 112 14.88 -3.39 4.53
N ASN A 113 13.75 -4.03 4.20
CA ASN A 113 13.70 -5.48 3.92
C ASN A 113 14.56 -5.79 2.68
N ARG A 114 15.84 -6.11 2.88
CA ARG A 114 16.78 -6.51 1.84
C ARG A 114 16.70 -7.98 1.54
#